data_AF-A0A3A8L9Q5-F1
#
_entry.id   AF-A0A3A8L9Q5-F1
#
_cell.length_a   1.000
_cell.length_b   1.000
_cell.length_c   1.000
_cell.angle_alpha   90.00
_cell.angle_beta   90.00
_cell.angle_gamma   90.00
#
_symmetry.space_group_name_H-M   'P 1'
#
loop_
_entity.id
_entity.type
_entity.pdbx_description
1 polymer ?
#
loop_
_entity_poly.entity_id
_entity_poly.type
_entity_poly.pdbx_seq_one_letter_code
_entity_poly.pdbx_strand_id
1 'polypeptide(L)'
;MSCLPWFKFRSTAPEEYEVHALCGVLGSEADAYLYRLWAYCARERADGRFPGDGAEAAVERAVRWRGKRGRLVKSLLSIGLLVREDDGLVVQRWEDEQGAHVAKVERDRAKPDSKARTSPEAPSVLPPSSPEPPARESRGESGEKRAERREERNAEASSPRVREDAAQG
;
A
#
# COMPACT_ATOMS: atom_id res chain seq x y z
N MET A 1 -18.62 -8.65 -0.95
CA MET A 1 -17.30 -9.27 -0.73
C MET A 1 -16.40 -8.24 -0.05
N SER A 2 -15.59 -8.70 0.89
CA SER A 2 -14.85 -7.88 1.84
C SER A 2 -13.44 -7.57 1.31
N CYS A 3 -13.24 -6.43 0.64
CA CYS A 3 -11.89 -6.06 0.19
C CYS A 3 -10.96 -5.73 1.37
N LEU A 4 -9.67 -6.03 1.23
CA LEU A 4 -8.60 -5.55 2.10
C LEU A 4 -8.13 -4.16 1.63
N PRO A 5 -7.88 -3.20 2.53
CA PRO A 5 -7.37 -1.87 2.17
C PRO A 5 -5.91 -1.89 1.69
N TRP A 6 -5.15 -2.91 2.11
CA TRP A 6 -3.79 -3.23 1.69
C TRP A 6 -3.55 -4.72 1.95
N PHE A 7 -2.57 -5.31 1.28
CA PHE A 7 -2.12 -6.68 1.55
C PHE A 7 -0.63 -6.69 1.89
N LYS A 8 -0.23 -7.64 2.72
CA LYS A 8 1.20 -7.90 2.97
C LYS A 8 1.73 -8.74 1.81
N PHE A 9 2.90 -8.42 1.29
CA PHE A 9 3.62 -9.30 0.37
C PHE A 9 5.04 -9.46 0.92
N ARG A 10 5.52 -10.70 0.99
CA ARG A 10 6.87 -10.99 1.49
C ARG A 10 7.94 -10.34 0.61
N SER A 11 8.86 -9.62 1.25
CA SER A 11 9.97 -8.93 0.57
C SER A 11 10.99 -9.89 -0.05
N THR A 12 11.00 -11.15 0.39
CA THR A 12 11.85 -12.24 -0.12
C THR A 12 11.35 -12.84 -1.43
N ALA A 13 10.11 -12.57 -1.85
CA ALA A 13 9.53 -13.20 -3.04
C ALA A 13 10.39 -13.08 -4.32
N PRO A 14 11.06 -11.95 -4.63
CA PRO A 14 11.96 -11.87 -5.79
C PRO A 14 13.15 -12.84 -5.75
N GLU A 15 13.55 -13.29 -4.55
CA GLU A 15 14.71 -14.15 -4.29
C GLU A 15 14.30 -15.63 -4.12
N GLU A 16 13.00 -15.91 -4.05
CA GLU A 16 12.49 -17.26 -3.88
C GLU A 16 12.65 -18.09 -5.14
N TYR A 17 13.07 -19.34 -4.96
CA TYR A 17 13.32 -20.29 -6.04
C TYR A 17 12.09 -20.46 -6.95
N GLU A 18 10.89 -20.52 -6.36
CA GLU A 18 9.62 -20.61 -7.07
C GLU A 18 9.39 -19.41 -8.01
N VAL A 19 9.76 -18.20 -7.60
CA VAL A 19 9.57 -16.98 -8.40
C VAL A 19 10.63 -16.88 -9.49
N HIS A 20 11.89 -17.21 -9.18
CA HIS A 20 12.95 -17.32 -10.18
C HIS A 20 12.64 -18.38 -11.25
N ALA A 21 12.12 -19.56 -10.85
CA ALA A 21 11.70 -20.61 -11.77
C ALA A 21 10.54 -20.15 -12.68
N LEU A 22 9.59 -19.37 -12.15
CA LEU A 22 8.51 -18.79 -12.95
C LEU A 22 9.06 -17.85 -14.03
N CYS A 23 10.02 -17.00 -13.67
CA CYS A 23 10.70 -16.12 -14.63
C CYS A 23 11.51 -16.90 -15.68
N GLY A 24 12.15 -18.01 -15.30
CA GLY A 24 12.83 -18.90 -16.25
C GLY A 24 11.91 -19.54 -17.28
N VAL A 25 10.66 -19.83 -16.93
CA VAL A 25 9.68 -20.51 -17.81
C VAL A 25 8.84 -19.55 -18.66
N LEU A 26 8.57 -18.33 -18.16
CA LEU A 26 7.65 -17.38 -18.79
C LEU A 26 8.30 -16.07 -19.29
N GLY A 27 9.51 -15.75 -18.85
CA GLY A 27 10.23 -14.51 -19.16
C GLY A 27 10.57 -13.71 -17.89
N SER A 28 11.54 -12.81 -17.98
CA SER A 28 12.13 -12.09 -16.83
C SER A 28 11.15 -11.30 -15.96
N GLU A 29 10.01 -10.87 -16.52
CA GLU A 29 8.97 -10.09 -15.83
C GLU A 29 7.77 -10.95 -15.35
N ALA A 30 7.95 -12.26 -15.21
CA ALA A 30 6.84 -13.15 -14.84
C ALA A 30 6.43 -13.04 -13.36
N ASP A 31 7.34 -12.59 -12.50
CA ASP A 31 7.08 -12.20 -11.11
C ASP A 31 5.92 -11.18 -11.01
N ALA A 32 5.82 -10.24 -11.95
CA ALA A 32 4.73 -9.26 -12.04
C ALA A 32 3.34 -9.91 -12.08
N TYR A 33 3.20 -11.14 -12.59
CA TYR A 33 1.92 -11.86 -12.54
C TYR A 33 1.58 -12.35 -11.12
N LEU A 34 2.56 -12.73 -10.32
CA LEU A 34 2.36 -13.12 -8.91
C LEU A 34 1.92 -11.91 -8.08
N TYR A 35 2.58 -10.75 -8.22
CA TYR A 35 2.16 -9.50 -7.58
C TYR A 35 0.71 -9.12 -7.95
N ARG A 36 0.35 -9.21 -9.23
CA ARG A 36 -1.02 -8.94 -9.69
C ARG A 36 -2.04 -9.94 -9.13
N LEU A 37 -1.65 -11.21 -8.99
CA LEU A 37 -2.51 -12.25 -8.43
C LEU A 37 -2.83 -11.97 -6.97
N TRP A 38 -1.82 -11.62 -6.17
CA TRP A 38 -1.98 -11.26 -4.77
C TRP A 38 -2.79 -9.97 -4.58
N ALA A 39 -2.53 -8.93 -5.40
CA ALA A 39 -3.32 -7.71 -5.40
C ALA A 39 -4.79 -7.94 -5.79
N TYR A 40 -5.06 -8.88 -6.70
CA TYR A 40 -6.42 -9.27 -7.05
C TYR A 40 -7.11 -10.02 -5.91
N CYS A 41 -6.43 -10.98 -5.28
CA CYS A 41 -6.98 -11.72 -4.13
C CYS A 41 -7.31 -10.76 -2.97
N ALA A 42 -6.40 -9.85 -2.64
CA ALA A 42 -6.61 -8.84 -1.60
C ALA A 42 -7.90 -8.04 -1.78
N ARG A 43 -8.28 -7.75 -3.04
CA ARG A 43 -9.45 -6.91 -3.35
C ARG A 43 -10.74 -7.70 -3.56
N GLU A 44 -10.67 -8.81 -4.30
CA GLU A 44 -11.84 -9.54 -4.81
C GLU A 44 -12.04 -10.92 -4.16
N ARG A 45 -10.98 -11.54 -3.62
CA ARG A 45 -10.94 -12.93 -3.14
C ARG A 45 -10.06 -13.04 -1.90
N ALA A 46 -10.56 -12.51 -0.78
CA ALA A 46 -9.82 -12.43 0.48
C ALA A 46 -9.45 -13.81 1.06
N ASP A 47 -10.10 -14.88 0.60
CA ASP A 47 -9.80 -16.28 0.86
C ASP A 47 -8.64 -16.85 0.03
N GLY A 48 -8.22 -16.17 -1.05
CA GLY A 48 -7.19 -16.64 -1.98
C GLY A 48 -7.64 -17.80 -2.89
N ARG A 49 -8.95 -18.06 -2.97
CA ARG A 49 -9.53 -19.24 -3.65
C ARG A 49 -10.24 -18.88 -4.94
N PHE A 50 -9.99 -19.65 -5.99
CA PHE A 50 -10.64 -19.55 -7.31
C PHE A 50 -11.43 -20.85 -7.56
N PRO A 51 -12.75 -20.89 -7.26
CA PRO A 51 -13.53 -22.11 -7.34
C PRO A 51 -14.08 -22.41 -8.75
N GLY A 52 -14.42 -23.68 -8.97
CA GLY A 52 -15.11 -24.21 -10.14
C GLY A 52 -14.30 -24.29 -11.44
N ASP A 53 -14.90 -24.86 -12.48
CA ASP A 53 -14.28 -25.12 -13.80
C ASP A 53 -13.69 -23.85 -14.48
N GLY A 54 -14.19 -22.68 -14.11
CA GLY A 54 -13.71 -21.39 -14.59
C GLY A 54 -12.41 -20.88 -13.95
N ALA A 55 -11.87 -21.57 -12.93
CA ALA A 55 -10.76 -21.11 -12.10
C ALA A 55 -9.52 -20.69 -12.92
N GLU A 56 -9.06 -21.53 -13.85
CA GLU A 56 -7.88 -21.24 -14.67
C GLU A 56 -8.06 -19.93 -15.48
N ALA A 57 -9.24 -19.75 -16.09
CA ALA A 57 -9.58 -18.55 -16.85
C ALA A 57 -9.87 -17.33 -15.96
N ALA A 58 -10.20 -17.52 -14.68
CA ALA A 58 -10.31 -16.43 -13.70
C ALA A 58 -8.93 -15.93 -13.27
N VAL A 59 -7.98 -16.83 -13.00
CA VAL A 59 -6.58 -16.49 -12.68
C VAL A 59 -5.92 -15.73 -13.84
N GLU A 60 -6.01 -16.24 -15.08
CA GLU A 60 -5.39 -15.56 -16.24
C GLU A 60 -5.98 -14.17 -16.51
N ARG A 61 -7.27 -13.95 -16.20
CA ARG A 61 -7.90 -12.62 -16.27
C ARG A 61 -7.45 -11.70 -15.12
N ALA A 62 -7.39 -12.20 -13.90
CA ALA A 62 -6.98 -11.45 -12.71
C ALA A 62 -5.60 -10.77 -12.89
N VAL A 63 -4.63 -11.54 -13.42
CA VAL A 63 -3.25 -11.10 -13.65
C VAL A 63 -3.02 -10.36 -14.98
N ARG A 64 -4.09 -10.21 -15.78
CA ARG A 64 -4.07 -9.65 -17.15
C ARG A 64 -3.11 -10.39 -18.09
N TRP A 65 -3.12 -11.72 -18.06
CA TRP A 65 -2.31 -12.55 -18.96
C TRP A 65 -2.62 -12.23 -20.44
N ARG A 66 -1.57 -12.33 -21.28
CA ARG A 66 -1.62 -12.06 -22.72
C ARG A 66 -0.98 -13.16 -23.59
N GLY A 67 -0.30 -14.12 -22.98
CA GLY A 67 0.28 -15.26 -23.70
C GLY A 67 -0.75 -16.37 -23.98
N LYS A 68 -0.25 -17.55 -24.36
CA LYS A 68 -1.09 -18.73 -24.65
C LYS A 68 -1.96 -19.09 -23.43
N ARG A 69 -3.26 -19.26 -23.65
CA ARG A 69 -4.24 -19.67 -22.62
C ARG A 69 -3.80 -20.97 -21.92
N GLY A 70 -3.94 -20.98 -20.60
CA GLY A 70 -3.54 -22.07 -19.70
C GLY A 70 -2.03 -22.19 -19.48
N ARG A 71 -1.16 -21.46 -20.20
CA ARG A 71 0.29 -21.55 -20.00
C ARG A 71 0.69 -21.01 -18.62
N LEU A 72 0.14 -19.87 -18.22
CA LEU A 72 0.49 -19.25 -16.94
C LEU A 72 0.05 -20.13 -15.76
N VAL A 73 -1.20 -20.61 -15.78
CA VAL A 73 -1.73 -21.45 -14.69
C VAL A 73 -0.98 -22.77 -14.59
N LYS A 74 -0.63 -23.40 -15.72
CA LYS A 74 0.20 -24.61 -15.71
C LYS A 74 1.59 -24.35 -15.12
N SER A 75 2.23 -23.24 -15.45
CA SER A 75 3.53 -22.87 -14.85
C SER A 75 3.41 -22.62 -13.34
N LEU A 76 2.42 -21.84 -12.89
CA LEU A 76 2.17 -21.58 -11.47
C LEU A 76 1.90 -22.87 -10.67
N LEU A 77 1.10 -23.80 -11.24
CA LEU A 77 0.86 -25.12 -10.65
C LEU A 77 2.14 -25.97 -10.60
N SER A 78 2.91 -26.05 -11.69
CA SER A 78 4.13 -26.87 -11.75
C SER A 78 5.23 -26.42 -10.80
N ILE A 79 5.17 -25.16 -10.34
CA ILE A 79 6.16 -24.53 -9.48
C ILE A 79 5.63 -24.40 -8.03
N GLY A 80 4.36 -24.77 -7.78
CA GLY A 80 3.75 -24.72 -6.44
C GLY A 80 3.34 -23.33 -5.97
N LEU A 81 3.25 -22.33 -6.87
CA LEU A 81 2.69 -21.00 -6.55
C LEU A 81 1.15 -20.99 -6.59
N LEU A 82 0.56 -21.97 -7.27
CA LEU A 82 -0.84 -22.37 -7.14
C LEU A 82 -0.91 -23.84 -6.73
N VAL A 83 -1.93 -24.20 -5.97
CA VAL A 83 -2.30 -25.59 -5.67
C VAL A 83 -3.69 -25.85 -6.23
N ARG A 84 -3.95 -27.10 -6.67
CA ARG A 84 -5.28 -27.55 -7.07
C ARG A 84 -5.92 -28.28 -5.88
N GLU A 85 -7.09 -27.81 -5.46
CA GLU A 85 -7.94 -28.44 -4.45
C GLU A 85 -9.23 -28.94 -5.12
N ASP A 86 -10.03 -29.73 -4.40
CA ASP A 86 -11.19 -30.46 -4.95
C ASP A 86 -12.20 -29.55 -5.68
N ASP A 87 -12.37 -28.30 -5.23
CA ASP A 87 -13.29 -27.31 -5.82
C ASP A 87 -12.57 -26.20 -6.62
N GLY A 88 -11.26 -26.28 -6.89
CA GLY A 88 -10.60 -25.28 -7.76
C GLY A 88 -9.11 -25.05 -7.54
N LEU A 89 -8.70 -23.78 -7.52
CA LEU A 89 -7.30 -23.35 -7.38
C LEU A 89 -7.14 -22.45 -6.15
N VAL A 90 -6.04 -22.65 -5.42
CA VAL A 90 -5.69 -21.86 -4.23
C VAL A 90 -4.31 -21.24 -4.38
N VAL A 91 -4.16 -19.99 -3.93
CA VAL A 91 -2.87 -19.27 -3.93
C VAL A 91 -2.03 -19.75 -2.75
N GLN A 92 -0.85 -20.31 -3.05
CA GLN A 92 0.03 -20.87 -2.02
C GLN A 92 0.54 -19.79 -1.04
N ARG A 93 0.60 -20.12 0.26
CA ARG A 93 0.94 -19.24 1.39
C ARG A 93 -0.02 -18.05 1.61
N TRP A 94 -1.16 -17.99 0.92
CA TRP A 94 -2.11 -16.88 1.08
C TRP A 94 -2.69 -16.80 2.50
N GLU A 95 -3.16 -17.93 3.03
CA GLU A 95 -3.73 -18.00 4.38
C GLU A 95 -2.67 -17.73 5.46
N ASP A 96 -1.46 -18.28 5.31
CA ASP A 96 -0.33 -18.06 6.22
C ASP A 96 0.04 -16.58 6.34
N GLU A 97 0.03 -15.83 5.23
CA GLU A 97 0.45 -14.43 5.22
C GLU A 97 -0.70 -13.43 5.46
N GLN A 98 -1.92 -13.72 4.97
CA GLN A 98 -3.06 -12.79 5.03
C GLN A 98 -4.15 -13.18 6.03
N GLY A 99 -4.26 -14.44 6.45
CA GLY A 99 -5.42 -14.94 7.22
C GLY A 99 -5.70 -14.13 8.49
N ALA A 100 -4.66 -13.77 9.26
CA ALA A 100 -4.80 -12.91 10.43
C ALA A 100 -5.30 -11.48 10.10
N HIS A 101 -4.92 -10.94 8.94
CA HIS A 101 -5.37 -9.62 8.47
C HIS A 101 -6.82 -9.67 7.98
N VAL A 102 -7.20 -10.71 7.22
CA VAL A 102 -8.56 -10.98 6.75
C VAL A 102 -9.51 -11.11 7.95
N ALA A 103 -9.20 -12.01 8.89
CA ALA A 103 -10.02 -12.23 10.09
C ALA A 103 -10.15 -10.97 10.97
N LYS A 104 -9.13 -10.10 11.01
CA LYS A 104 -9.24 -8.80 11.69
C LYS A 104 -10.20 -7.86 10.97
N VAL A 105 -10.04 -7.70 9.67
CA VAL A 105 -10.88 -6.82 8.83
C VAL A 105 -12.35 -7.26 8.86
N GLU A 106 -12.62 -8.56 8.90
CA GLU A 106 -13.98 -9.09 9.06
C GLU A 106 -14.55 -8.85 10.45
N ARG A 107 -13.77 -9.09 11.52
CA ARG A 107 -14.18 -8.79 12.90
C ARG A 107 -14.50 -7.32 13.12
N ASP A 108 -13.70 -6.42 12.56
CA ASP A 108 -13.91 -4.98 12.71
C ASP A 108 -15.13 -4.48 11.89
N ARG A 109 -15.48 -5.16 10.78
CA ARG A 109 -16.75 -4.92 10.05
C ARG A 109 -17.98 -5.51 10.74
N ALA A 110 -17.84 -6.60 11.50
CA ALA A 110 -18.94 -7.25 12.21
C ALA A 110 -19.41 -6.49 13.47
N LYS A 111 -18.63 -5.52 13.96
CA LYS A 111 -19.04 -4.64 15.06
C LYS A 111 -20.06 -3.63 14.52
N PRO A 112 -21.31 -3.60 15.03
CA PRO A 112 -22.22 -2.51 14.69
C PRO A 112 -21.64 -1.19 15.20
N ASP A 113 -21.70 -0.14 14.38
CA ASP A 113 -21.17 1.17 14.72
C ASP A 113 -22.05 1.85 15.80
N SER A 114 -21.76 1.54 17.05
CA SER A 114 -22.47 2.03 18.23
C SER A 114 -22.29 3.53 18.49
N LYS A 115 -21.61 4.26 17.58
CA LYS A 115 -21.43 5.71 17.66
C LYS A 115 -22.41 6.51 16.80
N ALA A 116 -23.28 5.85 16.03
CA ALA A 116 -24.35 6.49 15.28
C ALA A 116 -25.64 6.67 16.12
N ARG A 117 -25.61 7.55 17.14
CA ARG A 117 -26.74 8.33 17.73
C ARG A 117 -26.38 8.92 19.11
N THR A 118 -25.52 9.93 19.12
CA THR A 118 -25.73 11.07 20.02
C THR A 118 -25.93 12.28 19.14
N SER A 119 -27.18 12.58 18.79
CA SER A 119 -27.49 13.92 18.30
C SER A 119 -27.12 14.89 19.42
N PRO A 120 -26.37 15.97 19.15
CA PRO A 120 -26.36 17.09 20.09
C PRO A 120 -27.79 17.64 20.12
N GLU A 121 -28.49 17.37 21.22
CA GLU A 121 -29.74 18.04 21.55
C GLU A 121 -29.47 19.55 21.55
N ALA A 122 -30.08 20.27 20.61
CA ALA A 122 -29.85 21.69 20.44
C ALA A 122 -30.60 22.47 21.53
N PRO A 123 -29.93 23.16 22.47
CA PRO A 123 -30.62 24.08 23.35
C PRO A 123 -31.08 25.27 22.51
N SER A 124 -32.39 25.33 22.29
CA SER A 124 -33.07 26.49 21.70
C SER A 124 -32.86 27.71 22.59
N VAL A 125 -31.96 28.61 22.20
CA VAL A 125 -31.80 29.94 22.81
C VAL A 125 -31.79 30.98 21.69
N LEU A 126 -32.69 31.96 21.83
CA LEU A 126 -32.93 33.03 20.85
C LEU A 126 -31.72 33.99 20.76
N PRO A 127 -31.50 34.64 19.60
CA PRO A 127 -30.44 35.64 19.47
C PRO A 127 -30.85 36.99 20.11
N PRO A 128 -30.04 37.57 21.01
CA PRO A 128 -30.14 38.98 21.35
C PRO A 128 -29.36 39.84 20.32
N SER A 129 -30.00 40.90 19.84
CA SER A 129 -29.51 41.80 18.79
C SER A 129 -28.38 42.74 19.25
N SER A 130 -27.44 43.07 18.35
CA SER A 130 -26.56 44.26 18.46
C SER A 130 -27.37 45.54 18.15
N PRO A 131 -27.10 46.69 18.81
CA PRO A 131 -25.98 47.61 18.47
C PRO A 131 -25.29 48.26 19.72
N GLU A 132 -24.23 49.08 19.72
CA GLU A 132 -23.17 49.51 18.76
C GLU A 132 -21.94 50.08 19.56
N PRO A 133 -20.81 50.55 18.95
CA PRO A 133 -19.65 51.13 19.66
C PRO A 133 -19.85 52.66 19.94
N PRO A 134 -18.87 53.48 20.44
CA PRO A 134 -17.45 53.21 20.74
C PRO A 134 -16.90 53.78 22.08
N ALA A 135 -15.65 53.39 22.44
CA ALA A 135 -14.68 54.31 23.08
C ALA A 135 -13.24 53.82 22.83
N ARG A 136 -12.35 54.77 22.49
CA ARG A 136 -10.97 54.55 22.06
C ARG A 136 -10.00 54.82 23.23
N GLU A 137 -8.79 54.26 23.12
CA GLU A 137 -7.50 54.63 23.75
C GLU A 137 -7.09 53.89 25.03
N SER A 138 -5.81 53.51 25.24
CA SER A 138 -4.65 53.37 24.33
C SER A 138 -3.50 52.57 24.99
N ARG A 139 -2.51 52.16 24.17
CA ARG A 139 -1.05 52.05 24.50
C ARG A 139 -0.49 50.76 25.16
N GLY A 140 0.66 50.30 24.64
CA GLY A 140 1.50 49.19 25.15
C GLY A 140 1.27 47.87 24.40
N GLU A 141 1.81 47.61 23.20
CA GLU A 141 3.23 47.63 22.75
C GLU A 141 4.10 46.48 23.33
N SER A 142 4.89 45.86 22.44
CA SER A 142 5.78 44.68 22.62
C SER A 142 5.11 43.32 22.38
N GLY A 143 5.61 42.47 21.47
CA GLY A 143 6.74 42.67 20.56
C GLY A 143 6.99 41.48 19.64
N GLU A 144 6.77 41.66 18.35
CA GLU A 144 6.95 40.65 17.31
C GLU A 144 8.45 40.46 16.97
N LYS A 145 9.04 39.36 17.45
CA LYS A 145 10.40 38.88 17.15
C LYS A 145 10.40 37.34 17.28
N ARG A 146 11.00 36.55 16.40
CA ARG A 146 11.84 36.85 15.23
C ARG A 146 11.97 35.59 14.37
N ALA A 147 11.47 35.62 13.14
CA ALA A 147 12.05 34.81 12.07
C ALA A 147 13.44 35.39 11.72
N GLU A 148 14.26 34.67 10.95
CA GLU A 148 15.63 35.03 10.55
C GLU A 148 16.74 34.79 11.60
N ARG A 149 17.34 33.61 11.47
CA ARG A 149 18.80 33.46 11.47
C ARG A 149 19.24 32.57 10.29
N ARG A 150 18.87 33.00 9.08
CA ARG A 150 19.45 32.52 7.83
C ARG A 150 20.87 33.11 7.69
N GLU A 151 21.74 32.39 6.97
CA GLU A 151 22.94 32.90 6.28
C GLU A 151 23.69 34.11 6.88
N GLU A 152 24.84 33.87 7.50
CA GLU A 152 26.10 34.60 7.21
C GLU A 152 27.26 34.04 8.04
N ARG A 153 27.84 32.94 7.53
CA ARG A 153 29.29 32.67 7.65
C ARG A 153 29.73 31.94 6.38
N ASN A 154 29.43 32.56 5.24
CA ASN A 154 29.92 32.18 3.92
C ASN A 154 30.91 33.25 3.45
N ALA A 155 32.17 33.11 3.88
CA ALA A 155 33.34 33.75 3.30
C ALA A 155 34.59 33.08 3.89
N GLU A 156 35.66 33.01 3.11
CA GLU A 156 36.96 32.37 3.41
C GLU A 156 36.94 30.84 3.57
N ALA A 157 37.67 30.06 2.75
CA ALA A 157 38.35 30.44 1.51
C ALA A 157 38.45 29.27 0.52
N SER A 158 38.12 29.58 -0.72
CA SER A 158 38.60 29.04 -2.00
C SER A 158 39.51 27.80 -2.01
N SER A 159 39.03 26.79 -2.76
CA SER A 159 39.89 25.89 -3.56
C SER A 159 40.81 26.70 -4.49
N PRO A 160 42.03 26.23 -4.82
CA PRO A 160 42.22 25.33 -5.97
C PRO A 160 43.10 24.10 -5.63
N ARG A 161 43.03 22.92 -6.27
CA ARG A 161 42.99 22.50 -7.69
C ARG A 161 44.38 22.40 -8.38
N VAL A 162 44.69 21.16 -8.81
CA VAL A 162 45.65 20.70 -9.86
C VAL A 162 47.16 20.65 -9.56
N ARG A 163 47.72 19.42 -9.53
CA ARG A 163 48.74 18.80 -10.42
C ARG A 163 49.35 17.57 -9.71
N GLU A 164 49.32 16.37 -10.30
CA GLU A 164 50.10 15.85 -11.45
C GLU A 164 51.55 15.51 -11.11
N ASP A 165 52.06 14.52 -11.86
CA ASP A 165 53.38 13.87 -11.79
C ASP A 165 53.67 13.00 -10.55
N ALA A 166 54.42 11.91 -10.62
CA ALA A 166 54.73 10.88 -11.62
C ALA A 166 55.93 10.09 -11.06
N ALA A 167 55.90 8.75 -11.19
CA ALA A 167 57.05 7.85 -11.21
C ALA A 167 58.07 7.83 -10.03
N GLN A 168 58.25 6.65 -9.41
CA GLN A 168 59.44 5.78 -9.55
C GLN A 168 59.53 4.80 -8.37
N GLY A 169 59.94 3.56 -8.64
CA GLY A 169 60.00 2.44 -7.70
C GLY A 169 59.84 1.12 -8.42
#